data_AF-A0AAV0IBK0-F1
#
_entry.id   AF-A0AAV0IBK0-F1
#
_cell.length_a   1.000
_cell.length_b   1.000
_cell.length_c   1.000
_cell.angle_alpha   90.00
_cell.angle_beta   90.00
_cell.angle_gamma   90.00
#
_symmetry.space_group_name_H-M   'P 1'
#
loop_
_entity.id
_entity.type
_entity.pdbx_description
1 polymer ?
#
loop_
_entity_poly.entity_id
_entity_poly.type
_entity_poly.pdbx_seq_one_letter_code
_entity_poly.pdbx_strand_id
1 'polypeptide(L)'
;MHRTQCCSAWPFFGFWSHACSCEGKNFVLKNRTLPEEMGLRAGIPVGTSLIDAHAGGVGIMESVPQSDSEAKESGKEAVTSRMALVCGTSTCHMAVTRSKLFIPGVWGPFWSAMLPEYWLTEGGQSATGALLDYIIENHMASPHLADRAASQKTSIFALLNNMLLTMMEEQKSPFVAALTESTHVLPDFHGNRSPIADPKSKGIICGLTLDTSERQLALLYLATIQGVAYGTRHIVEHCNAHGHEINTLLACGGLSKNPLYIQEHADIMGCPVILPRESESVLLGAAILGAVAAKKYPTVMEAMKALNVAGQVVRPSQDPKVKKYHDAKYRVFQELYEQQLSQRSAMAKALE
;
A
#
# COMPACT_ATOMS: atom_id res chain seq x y z
N MET A 1 -30.40 -26.82 2.18
CA MET A 1 -28.93 -27.04 2.17
C MET A 1 -28.08 -25.76 2.04
N HIS A 2 -28.61 -24.54 2.26
CA HIS A 2 -27.86 -23.27 2.04
C HIS A 2 -27.64 -22.41 3.30
N ARG A 3 -27.53 -22.96 4.51
CA ARG A 3 -27.46 -22.18 5.77
C ARG A 3 -26.11 -22.13 6.49
N THR A 4 -25.04 -22.74 5.97
CA THR A 4 -23.80 -22.95 6.75
C THR A 4 -22.51 -22.36 6.18
N GLN A 5 -22.52 -21.64 5.06
CA GLN A 5 -21.28 -21.14 4.44
C GLN A 5 -20.78 -19.76 4.93
N CYS A 6 -21.55 -19.01 5.71
CA CYS A 6 -21.08 -17.70 6.21
C CYS A 6 -20.00 -17.82 7.31
N CYS A 7 -19.96 -18.92 8.05
CA CYS A 7 -19.07 -19.06 9.21
C CYS A 7 -17.88 -20.01 9.00
N SER A 8 -17.83 -20.76 7.89
CA SER A 8 -16.88 -21.88 7.73
C SER A 8 -15.56 -21.52 7.03
N ALA A 9 -15.32 -20.25 6.70
CA ALA A 9 -14.13 -19.88 5.94
C ALA A 9 -12.91 -19.56 6.82
N TRP A 10 -13.05 -19.11 8.07
CA TRP A 10 -11.90 -18.66 8.88
C TRP A 10 -12.11 -18.81 10.41
N PRO A 11 -11.15 -19.37 11.17
CA PRO A 11 -11.31 -19.75 12.58
C PRO A 11 -11.31 -18.59 13.60
N PHE A 12 -11.31 -17.33 13.18
CA PHE A 12 -11.25 -16.15 14.08
C PHE A 12 -12.61 -15.66 14.63
N PHE A 13 -13.73 -16.29 14.25
CA PHE A 13 -15.09 -15.78 14.50
C PHE A 13 -15.71 -16.10 15.88
N GLY A 14 -14.92 -16.57 16.86
CA GLY A 14 -15.44 -17.06 18.15
C GLY A 14 -16.20 -16.03 19.00
N PHE A 15 -15.87 -14.73 18.90
CA PHE A 15 -16.31 -13.73 19.89
C PHE A 15 -17.67 -13.06 19.57
N TRP A 16 -18.11 -13.03 18.31
CA TRP A 16 -19.32 -12.28 17.89
C TRP A 16 -20.58 -13.15 17.70
N SER A 17 -20.45 -14.48 17.81
CA SER A 17 -21.53 -15.43 17.54
C SER A 17 -22.72 -15.32 18.51
N HIS A 18 -22.53 -14.72 19.69
CA HIS A 18 -23.56 -14.64 20.74
C HIS A 18 -24.37 -13.32 20.74
N ALA A 19 -23.94 -12.28 20.01
CA ALA A 19 -24.57 -10.95 20.03
C ALA A 19 -25.33 -10.56 18.75
N CYS A 20 -25.07 -11.24 17.64
CA CYS A 20 -25.64 -10.94 16.33
C CYS A 20 -26.43 -12.14 15.76
N SER A 21 -27.59 -11.90 15.16
CA SER A 21 -28.31 -12.90 14.35
C SER A 21 -28.19 -12.58 12.86
N CYS A 22 -27.95 -13.59 12.02
CA CYS A 22 -27.95 -13.42 10.56
C CYS A 22 -29.39 -13.25 10.04
N GLU A 23 -29.65 -12.14 9.34
CA GLU A 23 -30.85 -11.93 8.53
C GLU A 23 -30.42 -11.68 7.07
N GLY A 24 -30.39 -12.76 6.27
CA GLY A 24 -29.85 -12.70 4.90
C GLY A 24 -28.32 -12.58 4.89
N LYS A 25 -27.78 -11.60 4.15
CA LYS A 25 -26.33 -11.27 4.11
C LYS A 25 -25.89 -10.28 5.20
N ASN A 26 -26.81 -9.82 6.06
CA ASN A 26 -26.55 -8.77 7.05
C ASN A 26 -26.69 -9.31 8.48
N PHE A 27 -26.00 -8.65 9.42
CA PHE A 27 -26.13 -8.89 10.84
C PHE A 27 -27.02 -7.82 11.49
N VAL A 28 -27.78 -8.20 12.50
CA VAL A 28 -28.58 -7.25 13.31
C VAL A 28 -28.19 -7.41 14.77
N LEU A 29 -27.92 -6.28 15.43
CA LEU A 29 -27.72 -6.22 16.88
C LEU A 29 -29.08 -6.40 17.58
N LYS A 30 -29.34 -7.62 18.05
CA LYS A 30 -30.58 -7.96 18.77
C LYS A 30 -30.42 -7.95 20.28
N ASN A 31 -29.20 -8.08 20.80
CA ASN A 31 -28.96 -8.07 22.24
C ASN A 31 -29.16 -6.64 22.77
N ARG A 32 -29.95 -6.45 23.84
CA ARG A 32 -30.30 -5.10 24.34
C ARG A 32 -29.12 -4.38 25.01
N THR A 33 -28.18 -5.12 25.59
CA THR A 33 -27.05 -4.56 26.36
C THR A 33 -26.00 -3.89 25.49
N LEU A 34 -25.61 -4.49 24.37
CA LEU A 34 -24.50 -3.98 23.54
C LEU A 34 -24.79 -2.61 22.90
N PRO A 35 -25.98 -2.34 22.33
CA PRO A 35 -26.32 -1.00 21.83
C PRO A 35 -26.31 0.05 22.95
N GLU A 36 -26.80 -0.27 24.15
CA GLU A 36 -26.83 0.64 25.30
C GLU A 36 -25.41 0.98 25.80
N GLU A 37 -24.52 -0.02 25.88
CA GLU A 37 -23.09 0.17 26.22
C GLU A 37 -22.35 1.07 25.22
N MET A 38 -22.76 1.06 23.95
CA MET A 38 -22.17 1.88 22.87
C MET A 38 -22.89 3.22 22.66
N GLY A 39 -23.96 3.53 23.42
CA GLY A 39 -24.76 4.74 23.23
C GLY A 39 -25.57 4.76 21.92
N LEU A 40 -25.89 3.58 21.38
CA LEU A 40 -26.60 3.37 20.11
C LEU A 40 -28.03 2.84 20.31
N ARG A 41 -28.88 2.98 19.30
CA ARG A 41 -30.26 2.45 19.32
C ARG A 41 -30.25 0.94 19.07
N ALA A 42 -31.04 0.20 19.83
CA ALA A 42 -31.27 -1.22 19.57
C ALA A 42 -31.87 -1.44 18.17
N GLY A 43 -31.46 -2.53 17.49
CA GLY A 43 -31.91 -2.86 16.15
C GLY A 43 -31.20 -2.10 15.02
N ILE A 44 -30.15 -1.32 15.30
CA ILE A 44 -29.32 -0.74 14.24
C ILE A 44 -28.68 -1.86 13.40
N PRO A 45 -28.79 -1.80 12.05
CA PRO A 45 -28.15 -2.79 11.16
C PRO A 45 -26.63 -2.76 11.29
N VAL A 46 -26.01 -3.94 11.19
CA VAL A 46 -24.56 -4.10 11.26
C VAL A 46 -24.04 -4.75 9.97
N GLY A 47 -23.07 -4.08 9.35
CA GLY A 47 -22.35 -4.60 8.20
C GLY A 47 -21.57 -5.86 8.54
N THR A 48 -21.34 -6.73 7.55
CA THR A 48 -20.43 -7.86 7.73
C THR A 48 -19.02 -7.35 8.05
N SER A 49 -18.29 -8.05 8.90
CA SER A 49 -16.91 -7.68 9.23
C SER A 49 -15.98 -7.83 8.02
N LEU A 50 -14.88 -7.10 8.04
CA LEU A 50 -13.87 -7.11 7.00
C LEU A 50 -12.48 -6.95 7.64
N ILE A 51 -11.45 -7.54 7.02
CA ILE A 51 -10.06 -7.30 7.42
C ILE A 51 -9.73 -5.83 7.18
N ASP A 52 -8.89 -5.25 8.03
CA ASP A 52 -8.50 -3.83 8.01
C ASP A 52 -8.01 -3.35 6.63
N ALA A 53 -7.07 -4.08 5.99
CA ALA A 53 -6.57 -3.75 4.66
C ALA A 53 -7.70 -3.78 3.62
N HIS A 54 -8.55 -4.79 3.66
CA HIS A 54 -9.68 -4.93 2.74
C HIS A 54 -10.68 -3.78 2.93
N ALA A 55 -10.94 -3.35 4.17
CA ALA A 55 -11.76 -2.17 4.47
C ALA A 55 -11.12 -0.89 3.95
N GLY A 56 -9.80 -0.74 4.10
CA GLY A 56 -9.04 0.34 3.45
C GLY A 56 -9.23 0.35 1.93
N GLY A 57 -9.18 -0.83 1.29
CA GLY A 57 -9.44 -0.99 -0.13
C GLY A 57 -10.86 -0.56 -0.54
N VAL A 58 -11.89 -1.01 0.19
CA VAL A 58 -13.29 -0.56 -0.02
C VAL A 58 -13.41 0.97 0.14
N GLY A 59 -12.74 1.55 1.12
CA GLY A 59 -12.75 2.98 1.39
C GLY A 59 -12.02 3.86 0.36
N ILE A 60 -11.31 3.27 -0.61
CA ILE A 60 -10.57 4.05 -1.62
C ILE A 60 -10.74 3.60 -3.06
N MET A 61 -11.23 2.40 -3.36
CA MET A 61 -11.18 1.86 -4.73
C MET A 61 -11.96 2.69 -5.77
N GLU A 62 -12.89 3.53 -5.31
CA GLU A 62 -13.65 4.50 -6.13
C GLU A 62 -13.29 5.97 -5.84
N SER A 63 -12.20 6.24 -5.11
CA SER A 63 -11.71 7.60 -4.84
C SER A 63 -10.97 8.16 -6.05
N VAL A 64 -11.67 8.29 -7.18
CA VAL A 64 -11.13 8.84 -8.44
C VAL A 64 -11.83 10.16 -8.81
N PRO A 65 -11.21 11.02 -9.65
CA PRO A 65 -11.90 12.18 -10.22
C PRO A 65 -13.19 11.75 -10.93
N GLN A 66 -14.23 12.61 -10.92
CA GLN A 66 -15.53 12.27 -11.53
C GLN A 66 -15.41 11.90 -13.01
N SER A 67 -14.54 12.57 -13.76
CA SER A 67 -14.23 12.23 -15.16
C SER A 67 -13.77 10.79 -15.35
N ASP A 68 -13.05 10.25 -14.37
CA ASP A 68 -12.39 8.94 -14.42
C ASP A 68 -13.27 7.84 -13.80
N SER A 69 -14.30 8.23 -13.04
CA SER A 69 -15.35 7.33 -12.53
C SER A 69 -16.35 6.95 -13.62
N GLU A 70 -16.62 7.88 -14.55
CA GLU A 70 -17.58 7.71 -15.64
C GLU A 70 -16.95 7.21 -16.95
N ALA A 71 -15.62 7.22 -17.05
CA ALA A 71 -14.87 6.73 -18.20
C ALA A 71 -15.11 5.24 -18.43
N LYS A 72 -16.09 4.91 -19.28
CA LYS A 72 -16.24 3.60 -19.92
C LYS A 72 -15.23 3.48 -21.07
N GLU A 73 -13.93 3.60 -20.79
CA GLU A 73 -12.94 3.32 -21.81
C GLU A 73 -12.98 1.81 -22.13
N SER A 74 -13.39 1.47 -23.35
CA SER A 74 -13.26 0.15 -23.97
C SER A 74 -13.98 -1.04 -23.32
N GLY A 75 -15.14 -0.82 -22.68
CA GLY A 75 -15.98 -1.93 -22.17
C GLY A 75 -15.38 -2.70 -20.98
N LYS A 76 -14.23 -2.27 -20.45
CA LYS A 76 -13.65 -2.76 -19.19
C LYS A 76 -14.10 -1.86 -18.04
N GLU A 77 -14.30 -2.46 -16.88
CA GLU A 77 -14.73 -1.75 -15.68
C GLU A 77 -13.55 -1.00 -15.08
N ALA A 78 -13.60 0.33 -15.01
CA ALA A 78 -12.47 1.18 -14.58
C ALA A 78 -11.87 0.79 -13.21
N VAL A 79 -12.64 0.12 -12.34
CA VAL A 79 -12.15 -0.40 -11.05
C VAL A 79 -11.05 -1.46 -11.20
N THR A 80 -10.99 -2.19 -12.33
CA THR A 80 -10.01 -3.26 -12.56
C THR A 80 -8.66 -2.78 -13.06
N SER A 81 -8.53 -1.49 -13.42
CA SER A 81 -7.24 -0.87 -13.77
C SER A 81 -6.57 -0.18 -12.58
N ARG A 82 -7.12 -0.37 -11.38
CA ARG A 82 -6.69 0.30 -10.15
C ARG A 82 -6.08 -0.70 -9.18
N MET A 83 -5.07 -0.27 -8.45
CA MET A 83 -4.53 -1.00 -7.32
C MET A 83 -4.56 -0.13 -6.07
N ALA A 84 -5.18 -0.64 -5.01
CA ALA A 84 -5.19 -0.03 -3.69
C ALA A 84 -3.90 -0.39 -2.94
N LEU A 85 -3.22 0.64 -2.43
CA LEU A 85 -2.09 0.55 -1.52
C LEU A 85 -2.56 0.98 -0.13
N VAL A 86 -2.65 0.01 0.78
CA VAL A 86 -2.94 0.30 2.20
C VAL A 86 -1.61 0.33 2.93
N CYS A 87 -1.09 1.55 3.13
CA CYS A 87 0.28 1.77 3.56
C CYS A 87 0.39 1.98 5.07
N GLY A 88 1.18 1.15 5.74
CA GLY A 88 1.46 1.23 7.16
C GLY A 88 2.85 0.69 7.50
N THR A 89 2.96 -0.06 8.60
CA THR A 89 4.21 -0.79 8.96
C THR A 89 4.64 -1.71 7.82
N SER A 90 3.67 -2.39 7.23
CA SER A 90 3.71 -3.12 5.95
C SER A 90 2.77 -2.45 4.96
N THR A 91 2.82 -2.83 3.67
CA THR A 91 1.88 -2.33 2.66
C THR A 91 1.21 -3.50 1.95
N CYS A 92 -0.13 -3.45 1.87
CA CYS A 92 -0.92 -4.38 1.07
C CYS A 92 -1.29 -3.77 -0.29
N HIS A 93 -1.14 -4.57 -1.34
CA HIS A 93 -1.37 -4.22 -2.74
C HIS A 93 -2.57 -5.01 -3.25
N MET A 94 -3.74 -4.38 -3.35
CA MET A 94 -4.98 -5.07 -3.70
C MET A 94 -5.52 -4.60 -5.04
N ALA A 95 -5.77 -5.55 -5.94
CA ALA A 95 -6.40 -5.31 -7.22
C ALA A 95 -7.55 -6.30 -7.45
N VAL A 96 -8.53 -5.91 -8.25
CA VAL A 96 -9.72 -6.71 -8.53
C VAL A 96 -9.90 -6.97 -10.01
N THR A 97 -10.47 -8.11 -10.35
CA THR A 97 -10.77 -8.49 -11.74
C THR A 97 -12.01 -9.38 -11.82
N ARG A 98 -12.65 -9.42 -12.99
CA ARG A 98 -13.77 -10.35 -13.26
C ARG A 98 -13.29 -11.78 -13.55
N SER A 99 -12.07 -11.91 -14.04
CA SER A 99 -11.45 -13.20 -14.38
C SER A 99 -10.67 -13.78 -13.22
N LYS A 100 -10.61 -15.11 -13.12
CA LYS A 100 -9.80 -15.79 -12.10
C LYS A 100 -8.33 -15.79 -12.53
N LEU A 101 -7.49 -15.00 -11.86
CA LEU A 101 -6.05 -14.90 -12.16
C LEU A 101 -5.22 -15.56 -11.05
N PHE A 102 -4.45 -16.60 -11.39
CA PHE A 102 -3.47 -17.22 -10.49
C PHE A 102 -2.10 -16.63 -10.79
N ILE A 103 -1.53 -15.91 -9.81
CA ILE A 103 -0.30 -15.14 -9.99
C ILE A 103 0.73 -15.68 -9.00
N PRO A 104 1.84 -16.29 -9.46
CA PRO A 104 2.86 -16.83 -8.57
C PRO A 104 3.39 -15.78 -7.59
N GLY A 105 3.50 -16.14 -6.32
CA GLY A 105 4.00 -15.26 -5.25
C GLY A 105 3.10 -14.08 -4.87
N VAL A 106 1.85 -14.08 -5.34
CA VAL A 106 0.80 -13.12 -4.95
C VAL A 106 -0.42 -13.90 -4.46
N TRP A 107 -1.05 -13.46 -3.38
CA TRP A 107 -2.20 -14.16 -2.82
C TRP A 107 -3.47 -13.96 -3.66
N GLY A 108 -4.37 -14.93 -3.54
CA GLY A 108 -5.59 -15.02 -4.34
C GLY A 108 -5.48 -16.06 -5.46
N PRO A 109 -6.44 -16.09 -6.39
CA PRO A 109 -7.56 -15.17 -6.50
C PRO A 109 -8.68 -15.52 -5.49
N PHE A 110 -9.12 -14.54 -4.68
CA PHE A 110 -10.19 -14.72 -3.69
C PHE A 110 -11.53 -14.14 -4.18
N TRP A 111 -12.54 -14.99 -4.36
CA TRP A 111 -13.84 -14.55 -4.88
C TRP A 111 -14.62 -13.75 -3.84
N SER A 112 -15.06 -12.54 -4.23
CA SER A 112 -15.89 -11.64 -3.42
C SER A 112 -15.31 -11.31 -2.04
N ALA A 113 -13.98 -11.38 -1.88
CA ALA A 113 -13.32 -11.16 -0.59
C ALA A 113 -13.26 -9.68 -0.17
N MET A 114 -13.23 -8.75 -1.15
CA MET A 114 -13.23 -7.31 -0.91
C MET A 114 -14.41 -6.62 -1.60
N LEU A 115 -14.55 -6.80 -2.91
CA LEU A 115 -15.69 -6.29 -3.69
C LEU A 115 -16.60 -7.44 -4.14
N PRO A 116 -17.93 -7.33 -3.97
CA PRO A 116 -18.86 -8.35 -4.45
C PRO A 116 -18.71 -8.61 -5.96
N GLU A 117 -18.67 -9.88 -6.36
CA GLU A 117 -18.58 -10.31 -7.76
C GLU A 117 -17.26 -10.01 -8.49
N TYR A 118 -16.18 -9.79 -7.73
CA TYR A 118 -14.81 -9.73 -8.27
C TYR A 118 -13.91 -10.76 -7.59
N TRP A 119 -12.87 -11.17 -8.31
CA TRP A 119 -11.72 -11.86 -7.74
C TRP A 119 -10.72 -10.84 -7.22
N LEU A 120 -10.31 -10.99 -5.97
CA LEU A 120 -9.26 -10.21 -5.33
C LEU A 120 -7.90 -10.87 -5.55
N THR A 121 -6.94 -10.08 -6.00
CA THR A 121 -5.50 -10.35 -5.95
C THR A 121 -4.90 -9.49 -4.83
N GLU A 122 -4.15 -10.11 -3.94
CA GLU A 122 -3.50 -9.42 -2.81
C GLU A 122 -2.00 -9.71 -2.79
N GLY A 123 -1.21 -8.69 -3.10
CA GLY A 123 0.23 -8.71 -2.92
C GLY A 123 0.67 -7.93 -1.68
N GLY A 124 1.96 -7.93 -1.41
CA GLY A 124 2.58 -6.72 -0.88
C GLY A 124 3.90 -6.94 -0.17
N GLN A 125 4.25 -5.98 0.67
CA GLN A 125 5.59 -5.80 1.19
C GLN A 125 5.58 -5.87 2.72
N SER A 126 6.33 -6.84 3.26
CA SER A 126 6.34 -7.17 4.69
C SER A 126 6.82 -6.04 5.59
N ALA A 127 7.70 -5.18 5.09
CA ALA A 127 8.21 -4.01 5.81
C ALA A 127 8.28 -2.82 4.84
N THR A 128 7.55 -1.75 5.16
CA THR A 128 7.56 -0.49 4.40
C THR A 128 7.77 0.67 5.35
N GLY A 129 6.76 1.05 6.15
CA GLY A 129 6.92 2.03 7.21
C GLY A 129 7.91 1.56 8.27
N ALA A 130 7.80 0.30 8.69
CA ALA A 130 8.74 -0.29 9.64
C ALA A 130 10.19 -0.30 9.11
N LEU A 131 10.38 -0.37 7.79
CA LEU A 131 11.73 -0.28 7.19
C LEU A 131 12.25 1.16 7.22
N LEU A 132 11.41 2.15 6.93
CA LEU A 132 11.79 3.56 7.03
C LEU A 132 12.13 3.93 8.49
N ASP A 133 11.29 3.51 9.43
CA ASP A 133 11.54 3.70 10.87
C ASP A 133 12.86 3.02 11.27
N TYR A 134 13.08 1.77 10.85
CA TYR A 134 14.33 1.06 11.11
C TYR A 134 15.57 1.80 10.61
N ILE A 135 15.56 2.29 9.36
CA ILE A 135 16.69 3.03 8.77
C ILE A 135 16.96 4.32 9.54
N ILE A 136 15.90 5.02 9.97
CA ILE A 136 16.02 6.26 10.73
C ILE A 136 16.52 5.99 12.15
N GLU A 137 15.90 5.06 12.86
CA GLU A 137 16.20 4.77 14.27
C GLU A 137 17.60 4.19 14.48
N ASN A 138 18.12 3.44 13.50
CA ASN A 138 19.44 2.78 13.61
C ASN A 138 20.61 3.65 13.10
N HIS A 139 20.36 4.85 12.62
CA HIS A 139 21.41 5.75 12.18
C HIS A 139 21.92 6.63 13.33
N MET A 140 23.24 6.86 13.42
CA MET A 140 23.82 7.60 14.55
C MET A 140 23.33 9.05 14.69
N ALA A 141 22.90 9.66 13.58
CA ALA A 141 22.33 11.02 13.57
C ALA A 141 20.88 11.10 14.10
N SER A 142 20.23 9.96 14.36
CA SER A 142 18.81 9.88 14.72
C SER A 142 18.43 10.67 15.97
N PRO A 143 19.15 10.57 17.12
CA PRO A 143 18.76 11.29 18.34
C PRO A 143 18.75 12.81 18.13
N HIS A 144 19.78 13.35 17.46
CA HIS A 144 19.87 14.78 17.18
C HIS A 144 18.76 15.26 16.23
N LEU A 145 18.44 14.46 15.20
CA LEU A 145 17.33 14.76 14.30
C LEU A 145 15.97 14.72 15.00
N ALA A 146 15.77 13.78 15.93
CA ALA A 146 14.55 13.68 16.73
C ALA A 146 14.37 14.93 17.63
N ASP A 147 15.42 15.37 18.31
CA ASP A 147 15.41 16.59 19.12
C ASP A 147 15.11 17.83 18.27
N ARG A 148 15.72 17.91 17.08
CA ARG A 148 15.46 19.02 16.15
C ARG A 148 14.02 18.99 15.62
N ALA A 149 13.49 17.82 15.26
CA ALA A 149 12.10 17.70 14.83
C ALA A 149 11.12 18.11 15.94
N ALA A 150 11.37 17.70 17.18
CA ALA A 150 10.57 18.07 18.35
C ALA A 150 10.60 19.59 18.62
N SER A 151 11.79 20.21 18.60
CA SER A 151 11.93 21.67 18.80
C SER A 151 11.22 22.49 17.73
N GLN A 152 11.19 22.00 16.49
CA GLN A 152 10.49 22.63 15.35
C GLN A 152 9.01 22.25 15.25
N LYS A 153 8.51 21.38 16.15
CA LYS A 153 7.15 20.83 16.12
C LYS A 153 6.77 20.23 14.75
N THR A 154 7.73 19.54 14.14
CA THR A 154 7.56 18.89 12.84
C THR A 154 7.85 17.39 12.96
N SER A 155 7.45 16.61 11.95
CA SER A 155 7.82 15.20 11.90
C SER A 155 9.26 15.03 11.39
N ILE A 156 9.92 13.95 11.83
CA ILE A 156 11.25 13.60 11.31
C ILE A 156 11.24 13.42 9.78
N PHE A 157 10.15 12.86 9.23
CA PHE A 157 9.96 12.72 7.79
C PHE A 157 9.92 14.07 7.07
N ALA A 158 9.19 15.05 7.60
CA ALA A 158 9.14 16.39 7.01
C ALA A 158 10.51 17.09 7.07
N LEU A 159 11.24 16.90 8.16
CA LEU A 159 12.60 17.42 8.31
C LEU A 159 13.57 16.79 7.28
N LEU A 160 13.54 15.47 7.12
CA LEU A 160 14.36 14.75 6.12
C LEU A 160 13.98 15.17 4.69
N ASN A 161 12.69 15.31 4.39
CA ASN A 161 12.23 15.78 3.09
C ASN A 161 12.76 17.19 2.78
N ASN A 162 12.70 18.12 3.74
CA ASN A 162 13.23 19.46 3.56
C ASN A 162 14.75 19.46 3.37
N MET A 163 15.48 18.62 4.12
CA MET A 163 16.92 18.47 3.93
C MET A 163 17.27 17.97 2.53
N LEU A 164 16.52 17.01 1.98
CA LEU A 164 16.71 16.53 0.62
C LEU A 164 16.49 17.64 -0.41
N LEU A 165 15.49 18.50 -0.23
CA LEU A 165 15.27 19.66 -1.09
C LEU A 165 16.45 20.63 -1.04
N THR A 166 16.95 20.97 0.15
CA THR A 166 18.15 21.82 0.31
C THR A 166 19.38 21.18 -0.33
N MET A 167 19.57 19.86 -0.14
CA MET A 167 20.67 19.12 -0.76
C MET A 167 20.62 19.14 -2.29
N MET A 168 19.42 18.98 -2.86
CA MET A 168 19.21 19.06 -4.32
C MET A 168 19.68 20.41 -4.86
N GLU A 169 19.31 21.51 -4.20
CA GLU A 169 19.70 22.87 -4.59
C GLU A 169 21.22 23.10 -4.46
N GLU A 170 21.81 22.74 -3.31
CA GLU A 170 23.24 22.89 -3.04
C GLU A 170 24.12 22.11 -4.03
N GLN A 171 23.71 20.89 -4.37
CA GLN A 171 24.43 20.01 -5.30
C GLN A 171 24.08 20.30 -6.77
N LYS A 172 23.13 21.19 -7.04
CA LYS A 172 22.58 21.45 -8.38
C LYS A 172 22.09 20.16 -9.06
N SER A 173 21.51 19.26 -8.27
CA SER A 173 20.91 18.03 -8.77
C SER A 173 19.66 18.37 -9.59
N PRO A 174 19.42 17.71 -10.74
CA PRO A 174 18.30 18.04 -11.62
C PRO A 174 16.92 17.76 -11.01
N PHE A 175 16.84 16.82 -10.06
CA PHE A 175 15.62 16.46 -9.32
C PHE A 175 16.00 15.71 -8.04
N VAL A 176 15.10 15.67 -7.05
CA VAL A 176 15.37 15.10 -5.72
C VAL A 176 15.81 13.63 -5.82
N ALA A 177 15.11 12.82 -6.62
CA ALA A 177 15.43 11.41 -6.79
C ALA A 177 16.89 11.16 -7.20
N ALA A 178 17.51 12.08 -7.96
CA ALA A 178 18.88 11.94 -8.48
C ALA A 178 19.95 12.00 -7.38
N LEU A 179 19.63 12.52 -6.18
CA LEU A 179 20.55 12.55 -5.03
C LEU A 179 21.06 11.16 -4.62
N THR A 180 20.35 10.10 -5.03
CA THR A 180 20.70 8.71 -4.71
C THR A 180 21.27 7.96 -5.92
N GLU A 181 21.93 8.66 -6.86
CA GLU A 181 22.51 8.04 -8.07
C GLU A 181 23.48 6.89 -7.78
N SER A 182 24.18 6.93 -6.65
CA SER A 182 25.14 5.93 -6.21
C SER A 182 24.66 5.08 -5.03
N THR A 183 23.45 5.35 -4.51
CA THR A 183 22.89 4.66 -3.33
C THR A 183 21.63 3.88 -3.71
N HIS A 184 21.66 2.57 -3.48
CA HIS A 184 20.60 1.65 -3.88
C HIS A 184 20.20 0.77 -2.70
N VAL A 185 18.89 0.52 -2.55
CA VAL A 185 18.34 -0.32 -1.49
C VAL A 185 17.46 -1.42 -2.08
N LEU A 186 17.82 -2.67 -1.81
CA LEU A 186 16.89 -3.81 -1.90
C LEU A 186 16.15 -3.89 -0.55
N PRO A 187 14.82 -3.70 -0.49
CA PRO A 187 14.08 -3.46 0.75
C PRO A 187 13.67 -4.74 1.49
N ASP A 188 14.14 -5.93 1.08
CA ASP A 188 13.73 -7.23 1.63
C ASP A 188 14.32 -7.53 3.04
N PHE A 189 14.36 -6.54 3.94
CA PHE A 189 14.89 -6.68 5.31
C PHE A 189 14.10 -7.69 6.15
N HIS A 190 12.85 -7.96 5.78
CA HIS A 190 11.99 -8.97 6.38
C HIS A 190 11.51 -10.02 5.37
N GLY A 191 12.38 -10.37 4.42
CA GLY A 191 12.04 -11.26 3.30
C GLY A 191 11.15 -10.59 2.26
N ASN A 192 10.96 -11.28 1.14
CA ASN A 192 10.05 -10.83 0.07
C ASN A 192 8.74 -11.61 0.13
N ARG A 193 7.62 -10.92 0.40
CA ARG A 193 6.29 -11.52 0.32
C ARG A 193 5.80 -11.64 -1.12
N SER A 194 5.91 -10.56 -1.89
CA SER A 194 5.49 -10.52 -3.30
C SER A 194 6.45 -9.68 -4.15
N PRO A 195 6.66 -10.03 -5.44
CA PRO A 195 6.12 -11.20 -6.13
C PRO A 195 7.00 -12.47 -6.00
N ILE A 196 8.17 -12.38 -5.36
CA ILE A 196 9.14 -13.48 -5.32
C ILE A 196 8.68 -14.59 -4.36
N ALA A 197 8.01 -14.22 -3.26
CA ALA A 197 7.64 -15.14 -2.18
C ALA A 197 8.84 -15.91 -1.60
N ASP A 198 9.93 -15.19 -1.36
CA ASP A 198 11.14 -15.71 -0.70
C ASP A 198 11.32 -15.08 0.69
N PRO A 199 10.91 -15.78 1.78
CA PRO A 199 11.08 -15.28 3.14
C PRO A 199 12.55 -15.26 3.59
N LYS A 200 13.47 -15.87 2.82
CA LYS A 200 14.92 -15.85 3.10
C LYS A 200 15.63 -14.68 2.43
N SER A 201 14.95 -13.90 1.58
CA SER A 201 15.52 -12.67 1.03
C SER A 201 15.92 -11.72 2.16
N LYS A 202 16.99 -10.95 1.93
CA LYS A 202 17.60 -10.01 2.87
C LYS A 202 17.77 -8.66 2.19
N GLY A 203 17.75 -7.63 3.03
CA GLY A 203 18.03 -6.28 2.62
C GLY A 203 19.47 -6.10 2.14
N ILE A 204 19.66 -5.26 1.13
CA ILE A 204 20.98 -4.83 0.66
C ILE A 204 20.98 -3.31 0.58
N ILE A 205 22.01 -2.67 1.13
CA ILE A 205 22.31 -1.27 0.90
C ILE A 205 23.64 -1.20 0.15
N CYS A 206 23.62 -0.64 -1.05
CA CYS A 206 24.79 -0.40 -1.88
C CYS A 206 25.10 1.11 -1.93
N GLY A 207 26.38 1.47 -2.03
CA GLY A 207 26.82 2.87 -2.10
C GLY A 207 27.20 3.50 -0.75
N LEU A 208 27.50 2.70 0.27
CA LEU A 208 27.89 3.23 1.59
C LEU A 208 29.24 3.96 1.54
N THR A 209 29.32 5.07 2.26
CA THR A 209 30.55 5.83 2.52
C THR A 209 30.81 5.89 4.03
N LEU A 210 31.90 6.53 4.45
CA LEU A 210 32.18 6.80 5.87
C LEU A 210 31.42 8.04 6.41
N ASP A 211 30.55 8.66 5.60
CA ASP A 211 29.73 9.77 6.07
C ASP A 211 28.68 9.26 7.07
N THR A 212 28.62 9.91 8.23
CA THR A 212 27.65 9.60 9.28
C THR A 212 26.77 10.81 9.63
N SER A 213 26.80 11.83 8.78
CA SER A 213 26.02 13.04 8.91
C SER A 213 24.52 12.80 8.74
N GLU A 214 23.72 13.79 9.14
CA GLU A 214 22.28 13.79 8.86
C GLU A 214 22.00 13.77 7.35
N ARG A 215 22.90 14.33 6.53
CA ARG A 215 22.75 14.32 5.07
C ARG A 215 22.83 12.90 4.53
N GLN A 216 23.74 12.08 5.07
CA GLN A 216 23.79 10.67 4.71
C GLN A 216 22.51 9.92 5.13
N LEU A 217 21.95 10.19 6.31
CA LEU A 217 20.67 9.61 6.70
C LEU A 217 19.55 10.02 5.75
N ALA A 218 19.49 11.29 5.33
CA ALA A 218 18.50 11.75 4.37
C ALA A 218 18.61 10.98 3.02
N LEU A 219 19.83 10.72 2.54
CA LEU A 219 20.07 9.90 1.34
C LEU A 219 19.64 8.44 1.53
N LEU A 220 19.96 7.82 2.66
CA LEU A 220 19.53 6.44 2.97
C LEU A 220 18.02 6.34 3.06
N TYR A 221 17.36 7.32 3.68
CA TYR A 221 15.91 7.42 3.76
C TYR A 221 15.28 7.54 2.35
N LEU A 222 15.79 8.44 1.49
CA LEU A 222 15.32 8.56 0.11
C LEU A 222 15.53 7.28 -0.69
N ALA A 223 16.72 6.67 -0.60
CA ALA A 223 17.03 5.42 -1.30
C ALA A 223 16.14 4.27 -0.81
N THR A 224 15.73 4.28 0.46
CA THR A 224 14.79 3.31 1.03
C THR A 224 13.37 3.53 0.53
N ILE A 225 12.89 4.78 0.45
CA ILE A 225 11.60 5.11 -0.20
C ILE A 225 11.59 4.58 -1.63
N GLN A 226 12.65 4.84 -2.38
CA GLN A 226 12.79 4.36 -3.76
C GLN A 226 12.82 2.83 -3.83
N GLY A 227 13.58 2.16 -2.95
CA GLY A 227 13.60 0.70 -2.84
C GLY A 227 12.21 0.11 -2.63
N VAL A 228 11.43 0.68 -1.71
CA VAL A 228 10.02 0.29 -1.49
C VAL A 228 9.17 0.53 -2.74
N ALA A 229 9.31 1.66 -3.40
CA ALA A 229 8.59 1.98 -4.63
C ALA A 229 8.97 1.06 -5.81
N TYR A 230 10.24 0.67 -5.96
CA TYR A 230 10.67 -0.34 -6.94
C TYR A 230 10.07 -1.72 -6.62
N GLY A 231 9.92 -2.07 -5.34
CA GLY A 231 9.18 -3.27 -4.93
C GLY A 231 7.70 -3.20 -5.33
N THR A 232 7.04 -2.05 -5.15
CA THR A 232 5.68 -1.82 -5.65
C THR A 232 5.61 -1.97 -7.18
N ARG A 233 6.55 -1.38 -7.92
CA ARG A 233 6.65 -1.54 -9.37
C ARG A 233 6.78 -2.99 -9.79
N HIS A 234 7.61 -3.75 -9.10
CA HIS A 234 7.78 -5.17 -9.38
C HIS A 234 6.48 -5.96 -9.18
N ILE A 235 5.73 -5.68 -8.10
CA ILE A 235 4.42 -6.29 -7.87
C ILE A 235 3.43 -5.94 -8.98
N VAL A 236 3.35 -4.67 -9.36
CA VAL A 236 2.41 -4.20 -10.39
C VAL A 236 2.75 -4.78 -11.76
N GLU A 237 4.02 -4.72 -12.17
CA GLU A 237 4.48 -5.29 -13.45
C GLU A 237 4.22 -6.80 -13.50
N HIS A 238 4.49 -7.51 -12.40
CA HIS A 238 4.21 -8.95 -12.31
C HIS A 238 2.72 -9.25 -12.39
N CYS A 239 1.87 -8.49 -11.69
CA CYS A 239 0.42 -8.63 -11.80
C CYS A 239 -0.09 -8.35 -13.22
N ASN A 240 0.43 -7.30 -13.88
CA ASN A 240 0.05 -6.94 -15.24
C ASN A 240 0.48 -8.01 -16.26
N ALA A 241 1.68 -8.59 -16.09
CA ALA A 241 2.13 -9.71 -16.91
C ALA A 241 1.24 -10.96 -16.78
N HIS A 242 0.42 -11.05 -15.72
CA HIS A 242 -0.50 -12.16 -15.47
C HIS A 242 -1.98 -11.79 -15.64
N GLY A 243 -2.27 -10.71 -16.37
CA GLY A 243 -3.62 -10.40 -16.86
C GLY A 243 -4.35 -9.25 -16.15
N HIS A 244 -3.72 -8.60 -15.17
CA HIS A 244 -4.18 -7.28 -14.73
C HIS A 244 -3.77 -6.19 -15.74
N GLU A 245 -4.41 -5.02 -15.66
CA GLU A 245 -4.07 -3.83 -16.45
C GLU A 245 -4.02 -2.60 -15.55
N ILE A 246 -3.26 -2.72 -14.45
CA ILE A 246 -3.13 -1.67 -13.45
C ILE A 246 -2.37 -0.48 -14.06
N ASN A 247 -3.03 0.67 -14.07
CA ASN A 247 -2.50 1.93 -14.57
C ASN A 247 -2.75 3.11 -13.61
N THR A 248 -3.30 2.85 -12.43
CA THR A 248 -3.57 3.86 -11.40
C THR A 248 -3.39 3.24 -10.02
N LEU A 249 -2.70 3.95 -9.14
CA LEU A 249 -2.58 3.58 -7.73
C LEU A 249 -3.49 4.47 -6.88
N LEU A 250 -4.11 3.87 -5.85
CA LEU A 250 -4.83 4.59 -4.82
C LEU A 250 -4.13 4.32 -3.50
N ALA A 251 -3.62 5.34 -2.82
CA ALA A 251 -2.84 5.15 -1.59
C ALA A 251 -3.56 5.72 -0.37
N CYS A 252 -3.57 4.97 0.72
CA CYS A 252 -4.04 5.43 2.03
C CYS A 252 -3.12 4.96 3.16
N GLY A 253 -3.40 5.42 4.38
CA GLY A 253 -2.64 5.05 5.58
C GLY A 253 -1.50 6.02 5.90
N GLY A 254 -0.60 5.61 6.81
CA GLY A 254 0.38 6.52 7.41
C GLY A 254 1.39 7.08 6.39
N LEU A 255 1.91 6.21 5.51
CA LEU A 255 2.91 6.62 4.52
C LEU A 255 2.34 7.52 3.43
N SER A 256 1.04 7.45 3.17
CA SER A 256 0.42 8.29 2.14
C SER A 256 0.35 9.77 2.52
N LYS A 257 0.63 10.11 3.80
CA LYS A 257 0.77 11.48 4.28
C LYS A 257 2.12 12.10 3.93
N ASN A 258 3.08 11.29 3.46
CA ASN A 258 4.40 11.76 3.10
C ASN A 258 4.46 12.12 1.60
N PRO A 259 4.58 13.41 1.24
CA PRO A 259 4.51 13.84 -0.16
C PRO A 259 5.67 13.30 -1.01
N LEU A 260 6.87 13.17 -0.43
CA LEU A 260 8.02 12.59 -1.13
C LEU A 260 7.78 11.11 -1.45
N TYR A 261 7.25 10.34 -0.50
CA TYR A 261 6.93 8.92 -0.70
C TYR A 261 5.94 8.74 -1.87
N ILE A 262 4.89 9.57 -1.91
CA ILE A 262 3.87 9.50 -2.96
C ILE A 262 4.40 9.96 -4.32
N GLN A 263 5.21 11.03 -4.37
CA GLN A 263 5.80 11.49 -5.62
C GLN A 263 6.77 10.45 -6.21
N GLU A 264 7.66 9.86 -5.39
CA GLU A 264 8.58 8.81 -5.85
C GLU A 264 7.81 7.57 -6.36
N HIS A 265 6.70 7.19 -5.70
CA HIS A 265 5.84 6.11 -6.22
C HIS A 265 5.25 6.47 -7.58
N ALA A 266 4.74 7.69 -7.77
CA ALA A 266 4.19 8.11 -9.06
C ALA A 266 5.26 8.10 -10.16
N ASP A 267 6.44 8.66 -9.88
CA ASP A 267 7.57 8.77 -10.82
C ASP A 267 8.14 7.41 -11.21
N ILE A 268 8.30 6.50 -10.25
CA ILE A 268 8.84 5.14 -10.47
C ILE A 268 7.86 4.28 -11.25
N MET A 269 6.57 4.35 -10.92
CA MET A 269 5.51 3.61 -11.59
C MET A 269 5.22 4.15 -13.00
N GLY A 270 5.41 5.44 -13.22
CA GLY A 270 4.99 6.11 -14.44
C GLY A 270 3.48 6.25 -14.56
N CYS A 271 2.73 6.18 -13.45
CA CYS A 271 1.29 6.31 -13.43
C CYS A 271 0.80 7.16 -12.24
N PRO A 272 -0.44 7.69 -12.28
CA PRO A 272 -0.95 8.52 -11.20
C PRO A 272 -1.12 7.76 -9.88
N VAL A 273 -0.83 8.45 -8.78
CA VAL A 273 -1.17 8.01 -7.41
C VAL A 273 -2.24 8.95 -6.87
N ILE A 274 -3.39 8.40 -6.50
CA ILE A 274 -4.54 9.15 -6.01
C ILE A 274 -4.66 8.95 -4.50
N LEU A 275 -4.79 10.06 -3.79
CA LEU A 275 -5.04 10.10 -2.35
C LEU A 275 -6.53 10.39 -2.10
N PRO A 276 -7.22 9.61 -1.25
CA PRO A 276 -8.60 9.90 -0.88
C PRO A 276 -8.68 11.22 -0.09
N ARG A 277 -9.83 11.91 -0.19
CA ARG A 277 -10.10 13.10 0.62
C ARG A 277 -10.22 12.74 2.11
N GLU A 278 -10.81 11.60 2.41
CA GLU A 278 -10.90 11.05 3.75
C GLU A 278 -9.63 10.26 4.08
N SER A 279 -8.91 10.68 5.13
CA SER A 279 -7.66 10.04 5.55
C SER A 279 -7.89 8.72 6.27
N GLU A 280 -9.05 8.53 6.91
CA GLU A 280 -9.38 7.33 7.69
C GLU A 280 -10.09 6.27 6.83
N SER A 281 -9.40 5.77 5.80
CA SER A 281 -10.02 4.90 4.78
C SER A 281 -10.55 3.57 5.31
N VAL A 282 -9.94 3.00 6.35
CA VAL A 282 -10.42 1.76 7.01
C VAL A 282 -11.77 2.01 7.68
N LEU A 283 -11.91 3.14 8.38
CA LEU A 283 -13.17 3.54 9.01
C LEU A 283 -14.24 3.85 7.96
N LEU A 284 -13.87 4.52 6.87
CA LEU A 284 -14.78 4.78 5.75
C LEU A 284 -15.27 3.48 5.10
N GLY A 285 -14.38 2.50 4.88
CA GLY A 285 -14.75 1.19 4.36
C GLY A 285 -15.74 0.46 5.25
N ALA A 286 -15.53 0.48 6.58
CA ALA A 286 -16.48 -0.08 7.54
C ALA A 286 -17.83 0.66 7.51
N ALA A 287 -17.81 1.99 7.40
CA ALA A 287 -19.02 2.81 7.31
C ALA A 287 -19.82 2.54 6.02
N ILE A 288 -19.14 2.28 4.90
CA ILE A 288 -19.76 1.85 3.63
C ILE A 288 -20.55 0.55 3.83
N LEU A 289 -19.95 -0.45 4.49
CA LEU A 289 -20.64 -1.71 4.79
C LEU A 289 -21.85 -1.51 5.72
N GLY A 290 -21.71 -0.63 6.72
CA GLY A 290 -22.82 -0.22 7.58
C GLY A 290 -23.95 0.46 6.82
N ALA A 291 -23.63 1.35 5.88
CA ALA A 291 -24.62 2.06 5.07
C ALA A 291 -25.39 1.13 4.11
N VAL A 292 -24.72 0.13 3.54
CA VAL A 292 -25.35 -0.93 2.73
C VAL A 292 -26.21 -1.85 3.61
N ALA A 293 -25.74 -2.23 4.79
CA ALA A 293 -26.52 -3.02 5.74
C ALA A 293 -27.80 -2.30 6.19
N ALA A 294 -27.70 -0.97 6.36
CA ALA A 294 -28.82 -0.08 6.64
C ALA A 294 -29.73 0.19 5.44
N LYS A 295 -29.45 -0.42 4.27
CA LYS A 295 -30.19 -0.23 3.01
C LYS A 295 -30.25 1.22 2.53
N LYS A 296 -29.29 2.06 2.97
CA LYS A 296 -29.13 3.43 2.46
C LYS A 296 -28.62 3.42 1.02
N TYR A 297 -27.80 2.43 0.69
CA TYR A 297 -27.34 2.14 -0.67
C TYR A 297 -27.69 0.70 -1.04
N PRO A 298 -28.12 0.42 -2.28
CA PRO A 298 -28.45 -0.93 -2.71
C PRO A 298 -27.24 -1.88 -2.78
N THR A 299 -26.07 -1.35 -3.17
CA THR A 299 -24.84 -2.15 -3.33
C THR A 299 -23.61 -1.46 -2.72
N VAL A 300 -22.58 -2.26 -2.44
CA VAL A 300 -21.27 -1.76 -1.99
C VAL A 300 -20.65 -0.84 -3.04
N MET A 301 -20.77 -1.18 -4.32
CA MET A 301 -20.24 -0.38 -5.43
C MET A 301 -20.89 1.02 -5.50
N GLU A 302 -22.21 1.10 -5.36
CA GLU A 302 -22.92 2.40 -5.35
C GLU A 302 -22.58 3.22 -4.10
N ALA A 303 -22.48 2.57 -2.94
CA ALA A 303 -22.04 3.23 -1.71
C ALA A 303 -20.62 3.80 -1.86
N MET A 304 -19.70 3.03 -2.44
CA MET A 304 -18.33 3.47 -2.73
C MET A 304 -18.33 4.65 -3.68
N LYS A 305 -19.05 4.60 -4.80
CA LYS A 305 -19.12 5.74 -5.74
C LYS A 305 -19.68 7.01 -5.11
N ALA A 306 -20.57 6.89 -4.13
CA ALA A 306 -21.16 8.03 -3.45
C ALA A 306 -20.29 8.58 -2.30
N LEU A 307 -19.50 7.73 -1.64
CA LEU A 307 -18.81 8.06 -0.38
C LEU A 307 -17.28 8.18 -0.55
N ASN A 308 -16.69 7.46 -1.50
CA ASN A 308 -15.29 7.61 -1.86
C ASN A 308 -15.14 8.88 -2.70
N VAL A 309 -14.23 9.76 -2.28
CA VAL A 309 -13.99 11.04 -2.95
C VAL A 309 -12.49 11.22 -3.11
N ALA A 310 -12.04 11.46 -4.34
CA ALA A 310 -10.66 11.83 -4.61
C ALA A 310 -10.31 13.14 -3.90
N GLY A 311 -9.18 13.16 -3.20
CA GLY A 311 -8.62 14.34 -2.56
C GLY A 311 -7.56 14.98 -3.44
N GLN A 312 -6.45 14.27 -3.65
CA GLN A 312 -5.31 14.74 -4.42
C GLN A 312 -4.91 13.70 -5.47
N VAL A 313 -4.59 14.17 -6.68
CA VAL A 313 -4.00 13.34 -7.74
C VAL A 313 -2.55 13.76 -7.92
N VAL A 314 -1.62 12.88 -7.57
CA VAL A 314 -0.19 13.07 -7.81
C VAL A 314 0.17 12.37 -9.11
N ARG A 315 0.74 13.13 -10.05
CA ARG A 315 1.11 12.63 -11.37
C ARG A 315 2.62 12.43 -11.46
N PRO A 316 3.08 11.46 -12.27
CA PRO A 316 4.49 11.34 -12.56
C PRO A 316 5.03 12.62 -13.20
N SER A 317 6.30 12.91 -12.92
CA SER A 317 7.05 13.97 -13.55
C SER A 317 6.98 13.87 -15.07
N GLN A 318 6.80 15.02 -15.72
CA GLN A 318 6.80 15.13 -17.18
C GLN A 318 8.22 15.23 -17.76
N ASP A 319 9.24 15.36 -16.92
CA ASP A 319 10.63 15.33 -17.37
C ASP A 319 11.03 13.88 -17.75
N PRO A 320 11.32 13.58 -19.03
CA PRO A 320 11.71 12.23 -19.45
C PRO A 320 12.98 11.72 -18.76
N LYS A 321 13.83 12.61 -18.22
CA LYS A 321 15.02 12.21 -17.45
C LYS A 321 14.66 11.48 -16.16
N VAL A 322 13.57 11.86 -15.49
CA VAL A 322 13.13 11.24 -14.23
C VAL A 322 12.73 9.79 -14.48
N LYS A 323 11.87 9.55 -15.49
CA LYS A 323 11.49 8.18 -15.88
C LYS A 323 12.71 7.35 -16.29
N LYS A 324 13.58 7.90 -17.14
CA LYS A 324 14.81 7.21 -17.58
C LYS A 324 15.72 6.83 -16.40
N TYR A 325 15.83 7.71 -15.42
CA TYR A 325 16.61 7.47 -14.20
C TYR A 325 16.03 6.33 -13.37
N HIS A 326 14.73 6.35 -13.10
CA HIS A 326 14.08 5.28 -12.34
C HIS A 326 14.06 3.94 -13.09
N ASP A 327 13.93 3.94 -14.42
CA ASP A 327 14.08 2.72 -15.22
C ASP A 327 15.49 2.12 -15.09
N ALA A 328 16.53 2.96 -15.02
CA ALA A 328 17.89 2.50 -14.75
C ALA A 328 18.04 1.94 -13.32
N LYS A 329 17.54 2.64 -12.30
CA LYS A 329 17.60 2.16 -10.91
C LYS A 329 16.75 0.92 -10.67
N TYR A 330 15.65 0.74 -11.40
CA TYR A 330 14.83 -0.47 -11.32
C TYR A 330 15.59 -1.71 -11.82
N ARG A 331 16.40 -1.59 -12.88
CA ARG A 331 17.31 -2.67 -13.29
C ARG A 331 18.34 -2.98 -12.22
N VAL A 332 18.96 -1.96 -11.60
CA VAL A 332 19.87 -2.18 -10.47
C VAL A 332 19.17 -2.88 -9.31
N PHE A 333 17.93 -2.51 -9.00
CA PHE A 333 17.12 -3.17 -7.97
C PHE A 333 16.93 -4.67 -8.27
N GLN A 334 16.67 -5.05 -9.53
CA GLN A 334 16.56 -6.45 -9.94
C GLN A 334 17.90 -7.18 -9.84
N GLU A 335 18.98 -6.55 -10.30
CA GLU A 335 20.35 -7.09 -10.23
C GLU A 335 20.80 -7.36 -8.79
N LEU A 336 20.43 -6.50 -7.82
CA LEU A 336 20.74 -6.71 -6.40
C LEU A 336 20.10 -8.01 -5.86
N TYR A 337 18.88 -8.34 -6.29
CA TYR A 337 18.23 -9.58 -5.90
C TYR A 337 18.92 -10.80 -6.53
N GLU A 338 19.28 -10.73 -7.82
CA GLU A 338 20.01 -11.79 -8.51
C GLU A 338 21.40 -12.04 -7.88
N GLN A 339 22.11 -10.96 -7.55
CA GLN A 339 23.40 -11.01 -6.88
C GLN A 339 23.30 -11.73 -5.53
N GLN A 340 22.27 -11.43 -4.75
CA GLN A 340 22.01 -12.10 -3.48
C GLN A 340 21.81 -13.62 -3.68
N LEU A 341 21.04 -14.03 -4.69
CA LEU A 341 20.82 -15.46 -4.97
C LEU A 341 22.13 -16.17 -5.32
N SER A 342 22.97 -15.53 -6.13
CA SER A 342 24.30 -16.03 -6.48
C SER A 342 25.19 -16.21 -5.25
N GLN A 343 25.25 -15.19 -4.38
CA GLN A 343 26.00 -15.24 -3.13
C GLN A 343 25.53 -16.37 -2.20
N ARG A 344 24.21 -16.51 -2.03
CA ARG A 344 23.61 -17.60 -1.23
C ARG A 344 23.97 -18.98 -1.79
N SER A 345 23.95 -19.14 -3.11
CA SER A 345 24.35 -20.40 -3.76
C SER A 345 25.84 -20.70 -3.56
N ALA A 346 26.71 -19.69 -3.69
CA ALA A 346 28.14 -19.85 -3.47
C ALA A 346 28.46 -20.27 -2.03
N MET A 347 27.80 -19.65 -1.03
CA MET A 347 27.97 -20.01 0.37
C MET A 347 27.43 -21.40 0.69
N ALA A 348 26.29 -21.80 0.11
CA ALA A 348 25.76 -23.15 0.30
C ALA A 348 26.75 -24.21 -0.23
N LYS A 349 27.29 -24.02 -1.44
CA LYS A 349 28.29 -24.91 -2.04
C LYS A 349 29.60 -24.98 -1.26
N ALA A 350 30.00 -23.89 -0.60
CA ALA A 350 31.22 -23.86 0.21
C ALA A 350 31.06 -24.58 1.57
N LEU A 351 29.82 -24.86 1.98
CA LEU A 351 29.48 -25.55 3.23
C LEU A 351 29.10 -27.02 3.01
N GLU A 352 28.89 -27.45 1.77
CA GLU A 352 28.81 -28.86 1.35
C GLU A 352 30.21 -29.49 1.27
#